data_AF-A0A6J6FA85-F1
#
_entry.id   AF-A0A6J6FA85-F1
#
_cell.length_a   1.000
_cell.length_b   1.000
_cell.length_c   1.000
_cell.angle_alpha   90.00
_cell.angle_beta   90.00
_cell.angle_gamma   90.00
#
_symmetry.space_group_name_H-M   'P 1'
#
loop_
_entity.id
_entity.type
_entity.pdbx_description
1 polymer ?
#
loop_
_entity_poly.entity_id
_entity_poly.type
_entity_poly.pdbx_seq_one_letter_code
_entity_poly.pdbx_strand_id
1 'polypeptide(L)'
;MAHLVGVTRPGHNLKNPGLPPEAITLIEIPALAISSTDVRARVARGEPIRYLVPDGVAFHIQKHSLYLDADPNPDPTTTGIF
;
A
#
# COMPACT_ATOMS: atom_id res chain seq x y z
N MET A 1 12.29 9.36 21.45
CA MET A 1 10.81 9.34 21.47
C MET A 1 10.33 9.43 20.04
N ALA A 2 9.20 8.79 19.71
CA ALA A 2 8.60 8.83 18.38
C ALA A 2 7.14 9.27 18.51
N HIS A 3 6.67 10.04 17.52
CA HIS A 3 5.28 10.49 17.43
C HIS A 3 4.57 9.71 16.34
N LEU A 4 3.42 9.11 16.64
CA LEU A 4 2.68 8.31 15.69
C LEU A 4 1.68 9.17 14.92
N VAL A 5 1.56 8.93 13.62
CA VAL A 5 0.54 9.56 12.78
C VAL A 5 -0.28 8.46 12.12
N GLY A 6 -1.55 8.33 12.53
CA GLY A 6 -2.49 7.43 11.89
C GLY A 6 -3.24 8.17 10.80
N VAL A 7 -3.30 7.59 9.60
CA VAL A 7 -4.03 8.17 8.46
C VAL A 7 -5.21 7.28 8.11
N THR A 8 -6.41 7.86 8.07
CA THR A 8 -7.62 7.12 7.65
C THR A 8 -7.82 7.25 6.15
N ARG A 9 -8.31 6.17 5.54
CA ARG A 9 -8.93 6.21 4.23
C ARG A 9 -10.41 6.61 4.40
N PRO A 10 -11.01 7.38 3.47
CA PRO A 10 -12.44 7.65 3.48
C PRO A 10 -13.27 6.36 3.65
N GLY A 11 -14.21 6.37 4.59
CA GLY A 11 -15.05 5.21 4.93
C GLY A 11 -14.44 4.21 5.92
N HIS A 12 -13.21 4.42 6.40
CA HIS A 12 -12.58 3.58 7.42
C HIS A 12 -12.37 4.37 8.73
N ASN A 13 -13.14 4.03 9.76
CA ASN A 13 -13.11 4.73 11.03
C ASN A 13 -12.00 4.14 11.92
N LEU A 14 -10.86 4.84 12.08
CA LEU A 14 -9.82 4.39 13.00
C LEU A 14 -10.27 4.65 14.44
N LYS A 15 -10.45 3.57 15.21
CA LYS A 15 -10.57 3.65 16.67
C LYS A 15 -9.18 3.88 17.26
N ASN A 16 -9.06 4.77 18.24
CA ASN A 16 -7.81 4.94 18.99
C ASN A 16 -7.38 3.57 19.54
N PRO A 17 -6.18 3.06 19.22
CA PRO A 17 -5.70 1.75 19.65
C PRO A 17 -5.35 1.68 21.15
N GLY A 18 -5.71 2.68 21.96
CA GLY A 18 -5.42 2.74 23.40
C GLY A 18 -4.10 3.44 23.73
N LEU A 19 -3.61 4.31 22.84
CA LEU A 19 -2.37 5.06 23.03
C LEU A 19 -2.63 6.37 23.81
N PRO A 20 -1.62 6.86 24.57
CA PRO A 20 -1.68 8.19 25.18
C PRO A 20 -2.03 9.24 24.12
N PRO A 21 -2.97 10.17 24.38
CA PRO A 21 -3.43 11.16 23.40
C PRO A 21 -2.29 12.00 22.80
N GLU A 22 -1.25 12.27 23.58
CA GLU A 22 -0.08 13.04 23.19
C GLU A 22 0.94 12.27 22.32
N ALA A 23 0.77 10.95 22.16
CA ALA A 23 1.67 10.11 21.37
C ALA A 23 1.16 9.83 19.94
N ILE A 24 -0.08 10.24 19.60
CA ILE A 24 -0.71 9.93 18.31
C ILE A 24 -1.53 11.10 17.72
N THR A 25 -1.40 11.33 16.42
CA THR A 25 -2.26 12.24 15.65
C THR A 25 -2.99 11.47 14.56
N LEU A 26 -4.31 11.66 14.44
CA LEU A 26 -5.13 11.05 13.38
C LEU A 26 -5.48 12.10 12.32
N ILE A 27 -5.18 11.80 11.05
CA ILE A 27 -5.42 12.71 9.92
C ILE A 27 -6.26 11.98 8.86
N GLU A 28 -7.31 12.63 8.39
CA GLU A 28 -8.09 12.15 7.25
C GLU A 28 -7.46 12.63 5.93
N ILE A 29 -7.23 11.71 4.99
CA ILE A 29 -6.63 12.03 3.69
C ILE A 29 -7.72 12.03 2.59
N PRO A 30 -7.80 13.06 1.72
CA PRO A 30 -8.88 13.23 0.73
C PRO A 30 -8.93 12.25 -0.48
N ALA A 31 -8.53 10.98 -0.35
CA ALA A 31 -8.34 9.95 -1.41
C ALA A 31 -6.95 10.04 -2.11
N LEU A 32 -6.32 8.97 -2.63
CA LEU A 32 -6.76 7.89 -3.51
C LEU A 32 -6.50 6.49 -2.92
N ALA A 33 -7.31 5.54 -3.36
CA ALA A 33 -7.28 4.16 -2.92
C ALA A 33 -6.09 3.32 -3.45
N ILE A 34 -4.88 3.87 -3.51
CA ILE A 34 -3.72 3.17 -4.07
C ILE A 34 -3.17 2.18 -3.05
N SER A 35 -2.85 0.95 -3.48
CA SER A 35 -2.15 -0.03 -2.67
C SER A 35 -0.97 -0.63 -3.45
N SER A 36 0.12 -0.94 -2.76
CA SER A 36 1.27 -1.59 -3.41
C SER A 36 0.93 -2.97 -3.97
N THR A 37 -0.05 -3.67 -3.37
CA THR A 37 -0.54 -4.96 -3.89
C THR A 37 -1.17 -4.81 -5.26
N ASP A 38 -2.05 -3.81 -5.47
CA ASP A 38 -2.62 -3.54 -6.79
C ASP A 38 -1.54 -3.14 -7.80
N VAL A 39 -0.59 -2.28 -7.43
CA VAL A 39 0.51 -1.88 -8.32
C VAL A 39 1.33 -3.08 -8.79
N ARG A 40 1.74 -3.98 -7.88
CA ARG A 40 2.50 -5.19 -8.25
C ARG A 40 1.69 -6.11 -9.17
N ALA A 41 0.42 -6.32 -8.85
CA ALA A 41 -0.46 -7.17 -9.65
C ALA A 41 -0.69 -6.61 -11.06
N ARG A 42 -0.84 -5.29 -11.20
CA ARG A 42 -0.92 -4.63 -12.52
C ARG A 42 0.35 -4.84 -13.34
N VAL A 43 1.52 -4.67 -12.73
CA VAL A 43 2.80 -4.88 -13.42
C VAL A 43 2.94 -6.31 -13.90
N ALA A 44 2.60 -7.31 -13.07
CA ALA A 44 2.58 -8.72 -13.46
C ALA A 44 1.62 -9.00 -14.63
N ARG A 45 0.48 -8.29 -14.70
CA ARG A 45 -0.48 -8.38 -15.82
C ARG A 45 -0.10 -7.53 -17.05
N GLY A 46 1.01 -6.79 -17.02
CA GLY A 46 1.40 -5.87 -18.08
C GLY A 46 0.49 -4.63 -18.20
N GLU A 47 -0.26 -4.30 -17.16
CA GLU A 47 -1.16 -3.15 -17.12
C GLU A 47 -0.40 -1.86 -16.79
N PRO A 48 -0.82 -0.70 -17.35
CA PRO A 48 -0.19 0.57 -17.04
C PRO A 48 -0.44 1.00 -15.59
N ILE A 49 0.62 1.47 -14.92
CA ILE A 49 0.60 2.00 -13.55
C ILE A 49 0.79 3.53 -13.49
N ARG A 50 0.69 4.22 -14.64
CA ARG A 50 0.77 5.69 -14.70
C ARG A 50 -0.28 6.30 -13.78
N TYR A 51 0.08 7.35 -13.06
CA TYR A 51 -0.75 8.03 -12.05
C TYR A 51 -1.00 7.25 -10.75
N LEU A 52 -0.57 5.99 -10.64
CA LEU A 52 -0.56 5.25 -9.36
C LEU A 52 0.75 5.44 -8.61
N VAL A 53 1.83 5.68 -9.34
CA VAL A 53 3.17 5.93 -8.82
C VAL A 53 3.79 7.12 -9.56
N PRO A 54 4.79 7.79 -8.97
CA PRO A 54 5.60 8.78 -9.69
C PRO A 54 6.26 8.17 -10.94
N ASP A 55 6.42 8.96 -12.00
CA ASP A 55 6.97 8.47 -13.28
C ASP A 55 8.36 7.84 -13.13
N GLY A 56 9.24 8.43 -12.30
CA GLY A 56 10.56 7.86 -12.01
C GLY A 56 10.50 6.44 -11.41
N VAL A 57 9.46 6.14 -10.63
CA VAL A 57 9.24 4.80 -10.07
C VAL A 57 8.76 3.84 -11.16
N ALA A 58 7.83 4.28 -12.02
CA ALA A 58 7.36 3.47 -13.15
C ALA A 58 8.52 3.13 -14.11
N PHE A 59 9.38 4.09 -14.43
CA PHE A 59 10.58 3.85 -15.23
C PHE A 59 11.57 2.92 -14.56
N HIS A 60 11.75 3.03 -13.24
CA HIS A 60 12.61 2.12 -12.50
C HIS A 60 12.10 0.67 -12.56
N ILE A 61 10.80 0.47 -12.33
CA ILE A 61 10.16 -0.86 -12.44
C ILE A 61 10.38 -1.45 -13.84
N GLN A 62 10.15 -0.66 -14.90
CA GLN A 62 10.32 -1.11 -16.28
C GLN A 62 11.79 -1.41 -16.60
N LYS A 63 12.72 -0.53 -16.21
CA LYS A 63 14.16 -0.68 -16.48
C LYS A 63 14.75 -1.93 -15.83
N HIS A 64 14.22 -2.31 -14.66
CA HIS A 64 14.74 -3.42 -13.86
C HIS A 64 13.84 -4.66 -13.88
N SER A 65 12.79 -4.68 -14.70
CA SER A 65 11.87 -5.82 -14.83
C SER A 65 11.28 -6.30 -13.49
N LEU A 66 11.00 -5.36 -12.58
CA LEU A 66 10.47 -5.70 -11.25
C LEU A 66 9.03 -6.20 -11.35
N TYR A 67 8.67 -7.17 -10.51
CA TYR A 67 7.30 -7.69 -10.34
C TYR A 67 6.71 -8.45 -11.55
N LEU A 68 7.52 -8.86 -12.54
CA LEU A 68 7.06 -9.64 -13.68
C LEU A 68 6.77 -11.12 -13.35
N ASP A 69 7.43 -11.66 -12.32
CA ASP A 69 7.20 -13.02 -11.80
C ASP A 69 6.34 -13.04 -10.52
N ALA A 70 5.77 -11.90 -10.15
CA ALA A 70 4.95 -11.82 -8.94
C ALA A 70 3.62 -12.54 -9.20
N ASP A 71 3.41 -13.69 -8.53
CA ASP A 71 2.14 -14.39 -8.55
C ASP A 71 1.00 -13.38 -8.30
N PRO A 72 0.03 -13.22 -9.23
CA PRO A 72 -1.02 -12.20 -9.14
C PRO A 72 -2.01 -12.46 -7.99
N ASN A 73 -1.86 -13.59 -7.29
CA ASN A 73 -2.56 -13.94 -6.08
C ASN A 73 -1.54 -14.17 -4.96
N PRO A 74 -1.19 -13.17 -4.12
CA PRO A 74 -0.54 -13.49 -2.86
C PRO A 74 -1.55 -14.31 -2.07
N ASP A 75 -1.15 -15.53 -1.74
CA ASP A 75 -1.91 -16.49 -0.96
C ASP A 75 -2.69 -15.75 0.17
N PRO A 76 -4.04 -15.81 0.24
CA PRO A 76 -4.81 -15.12 1.28
C PRO A 76 -4.41 -15.61 2.68
N THR A 77 -3.63 -16.67 2.74
CA THR A 77 -2.95 -17.09 3.92
C THR A 77 -1.70 -17.88 3.50
N THR A 78 -0.57 -17.63 4.15
CA THR A 78 0.26 -18.74 4.62
C THR A 78 -0.61 -19.57 5.61
N THR A 79 -1.68 -20.20 5.12
CA THR A 79 -2.60 -21.12 5.82
C THR A 79 -1.92 -22.44 5.66
N GLY A 80 -1.56 -23.04 6.78
CA GLY A 80 -0.76 -24.27 6.80
C GLY A 80 0.66 -23.99 7.26
N ILE A 81 0.82 -23.20 8.34
CA ILE A 81 1.84 -23.56 9.32
C ILE A 81 1.60 -25.03 9.73
N PHE A 82 2.70 -25.73 9.95
CA PHE A 82 2.76 -26.88 10.84
C PHE A 82 1.85 -26.73 12.07
#